data_AF-A0A848ZKV2-F1
#
_entry.id   AF-A0A848ZKV2-F1
#
_cell.length_a   1.000
_cell.length_b   1.000
_cell.length_c   1.000
_cell.angle_alpha   90.00
_cell.angle_beta   90.00
_cell.angle_gamma   90.00
#
_symmetry.space_group_name_H-M   'P 1'
#
loop_
_entity.id
_entity.type
_entity.pdbx_description
1 polymer ?
#
loop_
_entity_poly.entity_id
_entity_poly.type
_entity_poly.pdbx_seq_one_letter_code
_entity_poly.pdbx_strand_id
1 'polypeptide(L)'
;METKLEHALMHSHKEEMIAFMDANPDYFEEAIELAVNNKQPYSWRAAWLLWSCIGENDPRVQKHIQKILESIRDKSDGHQRELIKILLVMNLTEEEEGYLYDVCVKLWQQIEKKPSVRF
;
A
#
# COMPACT_ATOMS: atom_id res chain seq x y z
N MET A 1 21.60 -1.66 -5.99
CA MET A 1 21.45 -3.04 -6.49
C MET A 1 19.98 -3.38 -6.39
N GLU A 2 19.39 -3.93 -7.44
CA GLU A 2 17.99 -4.35 -7.44
C GLU A 2 17.84 -5.58 -6.53
N THR A 3 16.80 -5.61 -5.70
CA THR A 3 16.48 -6.79 -4.87
C THR A 3 15.72 -7.85 -5.69
N LYS A 4 15.60 -9.07 -5.17
CA LYS A 4 14.78 -10.10 -5.83
C LYS A 4 13.31 -9.70 -5.91
N LEU A 5 12.79 -9.04 -4.87
CA LEU A 5 11.43 -8.51 -4.87
C LEU A 5 11.27 -7.41 -5.92
N GLU A 6 12.21 -6.46 -6.00
CA GLU A 6 12.18 -5.39 -7.02
C GLU A 6 12.16 -5.97 -8.44
N HIS A 7 13.00 -6.97 -8.69
CA HIS A 7 13.00 -7.68 -9.97
C HIS A 7 11.64 -8.36 -10.25
N ALA A 8 11.09 -9.10 -9.27
CA ALA A 8 9.79 -9.76 -9.41
C ALA A 8 8.65 -8.76 -9.65
N LEU A 9 8.66 -7.63 -8.95
CA LEU A 9 7.68 -6.56 -9.16
C LEU A 9 7.70 -6.10 -10.62
N MET A 10 8.85 -5.96 -11.25
CA MET A 10 8.92 -5.40 -12.60
C MET A 10 8.75 -6.42 -13.73
N HIS A 11 9.08 -7.69 -13.48
CA HIS A 11 9.21 -8.70 -14.54
C HIS A 11 8.25 -9.87 -14.42
N SER A 12 7.35 -9.87 -13.43
CA SER A 12 6.38 -10.95 -13.22
C SER A 12 4.94 -10.48 -13.37
N HIS A 13 4.07 -11.43 -13.71
CA HIS A 13 2.62 -11.25 -13.72
C HIS A 13 2.04 -11.35 -12.30
N LYS A 14 0.75 -11.00 -12.14
CA LYS A 14 0.09 -10.97 -10.82
C LYS A 14 0.24 -12.29 -10.05
N GLU A 15 -0.12 -13.39 -10.70
CA GLU A 15 -0.13 -14.72 -10.08
C GLU A 15 1.27 -15.15 -9.66
N GLU A 16 2.28 -14.85 -10.47
CA GLU A 16 3.68 -15.12 -10.17
C GLU A 16 4.21 -14.27 -9.00
N MET A 17 3.82 -12.99 -8.92
CA MET A 17 4.20 -12.14 -7.80
C MET A 17 3.57 -12.61 -6.48
N ILE A 18 2.30 -13.04 -6.51
CA ILE A 18 1.64 -13.61 -5.32
C ILE A 18 2.33 -14.91 -4.91
N ALA A 19 2.56 -15.83 -5.86
CA ALA A 19 3.28 -17.07 -5.61
C ALA A 19 4.70 -16.81 -5.07
N PHE A 20 5.39 -15.76 -5.54
CA PHE A 20 6.68 -15.34 -5.00
C PHE A 20 6.58 -14.90 -3.53
N MET A 21 5.56 -14.12 -3.16
CA MET A 21 5.35 -13.68 -1.77
C MET A 21 5.01 -14.86 -0.85
N ASP A 22 4.19 -15.81 -1.33
CA ASP A 22 3.83 -17.01 -0.58
C ASP A 22 5.03 -17.93 -0.35
N ALA A 23 5.89 -18.08 -1.37
CA ALA A 23 7.09 -18.90 -1.29
C ALA A 23 8.23 -18.23 -0.50
N ASN A 24 8.20 -16.91 -0.33
CA ASN A 24 9.28 -16.14 0.31
C ASN A 24 8.71 -15.11 1.30
N PRO A 25 8.13 -15.55 2.45
CA PRO A 25 7.44 -14.66 3.39
C PRO A 25 8.33 -13.56 4.00
N ASP A 26 9.66 -13.76 4.02
CA ASP A 26 10.63 -12.78 4.54
C ASP A 26 10.65 -11.47 3.72
N TYR A 27 10.19 -11.50 2.47
CA TYR A 27 10.07 -10.30 1.63
C TYR A 27 8.86 -9.43 1.98
N PHE A 28 7.98 -9.87 2.88
CA PHE A 28 6.82 -9.07 3.28
C PHE A 28 7.23 -7.74 3.92
N GLU A 29 8.24 -7.75 4.79
CA GLU A 29 8.73 -6.53 5.41
C GLU A 29 9.32 -5.58 4.36
N GLU A 30 10.10 -6.12 3.41
CA GLU A 30 10.64 -5.34 2.30
C GLU A 30 9.52 -4.75 1.42
N ALA A 31 8.46 -5.51 1.17
CA ALA A 31 7.30 -5.04 0.41
C ALA A 31 6.59 -3.87 1.12
N ILE A 32 6.42 -3.94 2.44
CA ILE A 32 5.89 -2.83 3.24
C ILE A 32 6.79 -1.61 3.15
N GLU A 33 8.11 -1.79 3.33
CA GLU A 33 9.07 -0.70 3.23
C GLU A 33 9.06 -0.04 1.84
N LEU A 34 8.99 -0.84 0.78
CA LEU A 34 8.85 -0.32 -0.57
C LEU A 34 7.53 0.46 -0.73
N ALA A 35 6.42 -0.07 -0.22
CA ALA A 35 5.10 0.53 -0.36
C ALA A 35 4.99 1.91 0.31
N VAL A 36 5.60 2.12 1.47
CA VAL A 36 5.53 3.41 2.19
C VAL A 36 6.59 4.42 1.71
N ASN A 37 7.67 3.94 1.08
CA ASN A 37 8.69 4.79 0.48
C ASN A 37 8.29 5.36 -0.90
N ASN A 38 9.19 6.13 -1.52
CA ASN A 38 8.99 6.78 -2.83
C ASN A 38 9.97 6.26 -3.90
N LYS A 39 10.30 4.96 -3.87
CA LYS A 39 11.20 4.33 -4.84
C LYS A 39 10.41 3.85 -6.06
N GLN A 40 10.10 4.78 -6.96
CA GLN A 40 9.36 4.46 -8.19
C GLN A 40 10.23 3.68 -9.19
N PRO A 41 9.66 2.74 -9.97
CA PRO A 41 8.24 2.34 -10.01
C PRO A 41 7.82 1.29 -8.96
N TYR A 42 8.73 0.86 -8.09
CA TYR A 42 8.50 -0.26 -7.16
C TYR A 42 7.46 0.05 -6.08
N SER A 43 7.45 1.26 -5.52
CA SER A 43 6.61 1.60 -4.36
C SER A 43 5.11 1.44 -4.60
N TRP A 44 4.59 1.98 -5.71
CA TRP A 44 3.17 1.77 -6.07
C TRP A 44 2.85 0.29 -6.28
N ARG A 45 3.77 -0.45 -6.93
CA ARG A 45 3.54 -1.84 -7.28
C ARG A 45 3.63 -2.76 -6.07
N ALA A 46 4.48 -2.43 -5.10
CA ALA A 46 4.55 -3.10 -3.82
C ALA A 46 3.26 -2.91 -3.02
N ALA A 47 2.70 -1.69 -2.96
CA ALA A 47 1.41 -1.45 -2.31
C ALA A 47 0.27 -2.27 -2.95
N TRP A 48 0.22 -2.30 -4.28
CA TRP A 48 -0.75 -3.11 -5.02
C TRP A 48 -0.59 -4.63 -4.79
N LEU A 49 0.66 -5.12 -4.72
CA LEU A 49 0.96 -6.52 -4.45
C LEU A 49 0.56 -6.90 -3.02
N LEU A 50 0.90 -6.07 -2.04
CA LEU A 50 0.52 -6.26 -0.64
C LEU A 50 -0.99 -6.42 -0.50
N TRP A 51 -1.78 -5.50 -1.06
CA TRP A 51 -3.23 -5.62 -1.06
C TRP A 51 -3.73 -6.94 -1.68
N SER A 52 -3.00 -7.50 -2.64
CA SER A 52 -3.34 -8.79 -3.25
C SER A 52 -2.95 -10.01 -2.41
N CYS A 53 -2.12 -9.85 -1.37
CA CYS A 53 -1.57 -10.94 -0.55
C CYS A 53 -2.07 -10.93 0.90
N ILE A 54 -2.78 -9.88 1.34
CA ILE A 54 -3.28 -9.73 2.71
C ILE A 54 -4.75 -10.12 2.80
N GLY A 55 -5.14 -10.68 3.94
CA GLY A 55 -6.53 -10.89 4.32
C GLY A 55 -7.08 -9.77 5.20
N GLU A 56 -8.29 -9.98 5.73
CA GLU A 56 -8.84 -9.12 6.78
C GLU A 56 -7.95 -9.14 8.02
N ASN A 57 -7.65 -7.94 8.51
CA ASN A 57 -6.90 -7.68 9.73
C ASN A 57 -5.55 -8.43 9.81
N ASP A 58 -4.79 -8.46 8.71
CA ASP A 58 -3.54 -9.22 8.61
C ASP A 58 -2.49 -8.79 9.66
N PRO A 59 -2.06 -9.70 10.56
CA PRO A 59 -1.11 -9.38 11.63
C PRO A 59 0.23 -8.82 11.14
N ARG A 60 0.62 -9.14 9.90
CA ARG A 60 1.89 -8.65 9.31
C ARG A 60 1.84 -7.15 9.01
N VAL A 61 0.65 -6.59 8.80
CA VAL A 61 0.42 -5.16 8.50
C VAL A 61 0.23 -4.35 9.78
N GLN A 62 -0.30 -4.95 10.85
CA GLN A 62 -0.69 -4.28 12.10
C GLN A 62 0.37 -3.31 12.65
N LYS A 63 1.62 -3.76 12.79
CA LYS A 63 2.72 -2.93 13.31
C LYS A 63 3.13 -1.76 12.40
N HIS A 64 2.60 -1.70 11.18
CA HIS A 64 2.95 -0.74 10.14
C HIS A 64 1.85 0.26 9.80
N ILE A 65 0.67 0.13 10.44
CA ILE A 65 -0.51 0.97 10.14
C ILE A 65 -0.17 2.47 10.18
N GLN A 66 0.45 2.93 11.27
CA GLN A 66 0.84 4.33 11.41
C GLN A 66 1.76 4.81 10.28
N LYS A 67 2.74 3.99 9.90
CA LYS A 67 3.68 4.31 8.82
C LYS A 67 2.97 4.38 7.47
N ILE A 68 2.00 3.52 7.23
CA ILE A 68 1.17 3.55 6.02
C ILE A 68 0.37 4.84 6.00
N LEU A 69 -0.35 5.18 7.08
CA LEU A 69 -1.16 6.39 7.21
C LEU A 69 -0.35 7.67 6.89
N GLU A 70 0.80 7.82 7.54
CA GLU A 70 1.67 8.99 7.36
C GLU A 70 2.20 9.11 5.93
N SER A 71 2.37 7.99 5.23
CA SER A 71 2.96 7.99 3.89
C SER A 71 2.02 8.45 2.77
N ILE A 72 0.70 8.42 2.97
CA ILE A 72 -0.32 8.56 1.90
C ILE A 72 -0.25 9.91 1.21
N ARG A 73 -0.19 11.02 1.96
CA ARG A 73 -0.41 12.37 1.42
C ARG A 73 0.59 12.75 0.32
N ASP A 74 1.80 12.20 0.37
CA ASP A 74 2.89 12.53 -0.54
C ASP A 74 2.97 11.60 -1.77
N LYS A 75 2.00 10.68 -1.92
CA LYS A 75 1.98 9.71 -3.02
C LYS A 75 1.16 10.18 -4.23
N SER A 76 1.42 9.59 -5.38
CA SER A 76 0.58 9.77 -6.57
C SER A 76 -0.80 9.14 -6.36
N ASP A 77 -1.80 9.61 -7.10
CA ASP A 77 -3.21 9.20 -6.95
C ASP A 77 -3.44 7.68 -6.90
N GLY A 78 -2.77 6.94 -7.78
CA GLY A 78 -2.83 5.48 -7.73
C GLY A 78 -2.24 4.97 -6.42
N HIS A 79 -1.04 5.41 -6.09
CA HIS A 79 -0.34 4.91 -4.90
C HIS A 79 -1.09 5.24 -3.61
N GLN A 80 -1.71 6.40 -3.51
CA GLN A 80 -2.66 6.74 -2.45
C GLN A 80 -3.78 5.71 -2.34
N ARG A 81 -4.43 5.39 -3.46
CA ARG A 81 -5.53 4.41 -3.51
C ARG A 81 -5.13 3.04 -2.97
N GLU A 82 -3.97 2.51 -3.35
CA GLU A 82 -3.57 1.17 -2.92
C GLU A 82 -3.21 1.13 -1.44
N LEU A 83 -2.60 2.19 -0.91
CA LEU A 83 -2.36 2.31 0.54
C LEU A 83 -3.68 2.41 1.32
N ILE A 84 -4.66 3.19 0.83
CA ILE A 84 -6.00 3.27 1.45
C ILE A 84 -6.70 1.91 1.41
N LYS A 85 -6.61 1.16 0.30
CA LYS A 85 -7.19 -0.18 0.19
C LYS A 85 -6.60 -1.18 1.18
N ILE A 86 -5.30 -1.07 1.49
CA ILE A 86 -4.69 -1.86 2.56
C ILE A 86 -5.35 -1.52 3.90
N LEU A 87 -5.45 -0.23 4.23
CA LEU A 87 -6.03 0.21 5.51
C LEU A 87 -7.52 -0.15 5.67
N LEU A 88 -8.29 -0.17 4.59
CA LEU A 88 -9.73 -0.51 4.62
C LEU A 88 -10.02 -1.96 5.07
N VAL A 89 -9.03 -2.86 5.00
CA VAL A 89 -9.18 -4.24 5.49
C VAL A 89 -8.50 -4.46 6.86
N MET A 90 -7.97 -3.41 7.47
CA MET A 90 -7.33 -3.48 8.79
C MET A 90 -8.28 -3.02 9.89
N ASN A 91 -8.13 -3.59 11.09
CA ASN A 91 -8.75 -3.00 12.28
C ASN A 91 -7.88 -1.83 12.73
N LEU A 92 -8.45 -0.63 12.60
CA LEU A 92 -7.84 0.62 13.03
C LEU A 92 -8.38 1.01 14.42
N THR A 93 -7.57 1.70 15.20
CA THR A 93 -8.03 2.41 16.40
C THR A 93 -8.84 3.65 16.01
N GLU A 94 -9.65 4.18 16.93
CA GLU A 94 -10.45 5.40 16.69
C GLU A 94 -9.56 6.59 16.25
N GLU A 95 -8.35 6.70 16.80
CA GLU A 95 -7.38 7.74 16.42
C GLU A 95 -6.87 7.56 14.98
N GLU A 96 -6.51 6.32 14.61
CA GLU A 96 -6.08 5.98 13.25
C GLU A 96 -7.20 6.14 12.21
N GLU A 97 -8.44 5.77 12.57
CA GLU A 97 -9.63 6.01 11.75
C GLU A 97 -9.86 7.51 11.54
N GLY A 98 -9.73 8.32 12.59
CA GLY A 98 -9.82 9.77 12.50
C GLY A 98 -8.76 10.37 11.56
N TYR A 99 -7.53 9.87 11.61
CA TYR A 99 -6.47 10.29 10.69
C TYR A 99 -6.80 9.91 9.24
N LEU A 100 -7.19 8.65 9.00
CA LEU A 100 -7.57 8.17 7.67
C LEU A 100 -8.74 8.97 7.10
N TYR A 101 -9.75 9.27 7.92
CA TYR A 101 -10.88 10.09 7.53
C TYR A 101 -10.45 11.50 7.07
N ASP A 102 -9.58 12.19 7.83
CA ASP A 102 -9.06 13.51 7.43
C ASP A 102 -8.28 13.44 6.11
N VAL A 103 -7.51 12.37 5.89
CA VAL A 103 -6.81 12.12 4.62
C VAL A 103 -7.79 11.98 3.47
N CYS A 104 -8.80 11.10 3.59
CA CYS A 104 -9.79 10.87 2.53
C CYS A 104 -10.62 12.13 2.26
N VAL A 105 -11.10 12.84 3.28
CA VAL A 105 -11.86 14.10 3.08
C VAL A 105 -11.03 15.13 2.30
N LYS A 106 -9.74 15.26 2.59
CA LYS A 106 -8.84 16.17 1.85
C LYS A 106 -8.63 15.73 0.41
N LEU A 107 -8.52 14.43 0.14
CA LEU A 107 -8.45 13.91 -1.23
C LEU A 107 -9.77 14.10 -1.98
N TRP A 108 -10.90 13.89 -1.31
CA TRP A 108 -12.24 14.09 -1.88
C TRP A 108 -12.49 15.55 -2.30
N GLN A 109 -11.96 16.51 -1.54
CA GLN A 109 -12.07 17.95 -1.81
C GLN A 109 -11.23 18.43 -3.01
N GLN A 110 -10.34 17.61 -3.56
CA GLN A 110 -9.52 17.95 -4.74
C GLN A 110 -10.35 17.83 -6.03
N ILE A 111 -11.30 18.76 -6.21
CA ILE A 111 -12.30 18.73 -7.29
C ILE A 111 -11.70 18.82 -8.70
N GLU A 112 -10.47 19.29 -8.83
CA GLU A 112 -9.68 19.32 -10.06
C GLU A 112 -9.18 17.95 -10.50
N LYS A 113 -9.09 16.97 -9.59
CA LYS A 113 -8.69 15.61 -9.91
C LYS A 113 -9.82 14.82 -10.58
N LYS A 114 -9.44 13.77 -11.32
CA LYS A 114 -10.41 12.84 -11.91
C LYS A 114 -11.31 12.26 -10.80
N PRO A 115 -12.64 12.12 -11.02
CA PRO A 115 -13.52 11.61 -9.99
C PRO A 115 -13.12 10.25 -9.40
N SER A 116 -12.52 9.37 -10.22
CA SER A 116 -12.10 8.03 -9.83
C SER A 116 -10.87 7.99 -8.91
N VAL A 117 -10.25 9.14 -8.59
CA VAL A 117 -9.10 9.22 -7.69
C VAL A 117 -9.35 10.07 -6.44
N ARG A 118 -10.59 10.55 -6.29
CA ARG A 118 -11.07 11.29 -5.10
C ARG A 118 -11.69 10.27 -4.15
N PHE A 119 -10.87 9.74 -3.23
CA PHE A 119 -11.26 8.72 -2.24
C PHE A 119 -11.58 9.34 -0.90
#